data_AF-A0A101JTR7-F1
#
_entry.id   AF-A0A101JTR7-F1
#
_cell.length_a   1.000
_cell.length_b   1.000
_cell.length_c   1.000
_cell.angle_alpha   90.00
_cell.angle_beta   90.00
_cell.angle_gamma   90.00
#
_symmetry.space_group_name_H-M   'P 1'
#
loop_
_entity.id
_entity.type
_entity.pdbx_description
1 polymer ?
#
loop_
_entity_poly.entity_id
_entity_poly.type
_entity_poly.pdbx_seq_one_letter_code
_entity_poly.pdbx_strand_id
1 'polypeptide(L)' 'MKYSFTALWNITFVFVGPFWFVLAWMIWASGQLQTVGDKMTYLAVVIPGFLVIYLSGFFIERWHKKKKKASMG' A
#
# COMPACT_ATOMS: atom_id res chain seq x y z
N MET A 1 25.17 -6.72 4.19
CA MET A 1 23.85 -7.35 4.41
C MET A 1 23.09 -7.41 3.09
N LYS A 2 22.72 -8.60 2.58
CA LYS A 2 21.79 -8.72 1.43
C LYS A 2 20.38 -8.52 1.95
N TYR A 3 19.86 -7.30 1.92
CA TYR A 3 18.45 -7.07 2.25
C TYR A 3 17.57 -7.69 1.15
N SER A 4 16.60 -8.52 1.54
CA SER A 4 15.58 -9.01 0.61
C SER A 4 14.66 -7.84 0.24
N PHE A 5 14.11 -7.88 -0.98
CA PHE A 5 13.10 -6.91 -1.42
C PHE A 5 11.94 -6.83 -0.42
N THR A 6 11.47 -7.99 0.10
CA THR A 6 10.42 -8.05 1.11
C THR A 6 10.77 -7.25 2.37
N ALA A 7 12.00 -7.40 2.88
CA ALA A 7 12.41 -6.72 4.10
C ALA A 7 12.41 -5.21 3.92
N LEU A 8 12.96 -4.73 2.80
CA LEU A 8 12.92 -3.30 2.46
C LEU A 8 11.49 -2.80 2.29
N TRP A 9 10.64 -3.56 1.58
CA TRP A 9 9.25 -3.21 1.35
C TRP A 9 8.44 -3.08 2.65
N ASN A 10 8.61 -4.03 3.57
CA ASN A 10 7.96 -3.99 4.87
C ASN A 10 8.44 -2.78 5.70
N ILE A 11 9.75 -2.50 5.71
CA ILE A 11 10.30 -1.32 6.39
C ILE A 11 9.70 -0.03 5.82
N THR A 12 9.61 0.09 4.50
CA THR A 12 8.95 1.24 3.85
C THR A 12 7.53 1.43 4.37
N PHE A 13 6.74 0.36 4.47
CA PHE A 13 5.35 0.46 4.94
C PHE A 13 5.22 0.71 6.45
N VAL A 14 6.24 0.40 7.26
CA VAL A 14 6.32 0.83 8.65
C VAL A 14 6.42 2.36 8.76
N PHE A 15 7.10 3.03 7.82
CA PHE A 15 7.21 4.49 7.80
C PHE A 15 6.06 5.17 7.04
N VAL A 16 5.65 4.60 5.90
CA VAL A 16 4.59 5.16 5.05
C VAL A 16 3.20 4.96 5.67
N GLY A 17 2.96 3.84 6.37
CA GLY A 17 1.67 3.54 6.99
C GLY A 17 1.18 4.61 7.97
N PRO A 18 1.99 5.06 8.95
CA PRO A 18 1.63 6.16 9.83
C PRO A 18 1.33 7.47 9.07
N PHE A 19 2.14 7.79 8.07
CA PHE A 19 1.94 9.02 7.27
C PHE A 19 0.64 8.96 6.47
N TRP A 20 0.35 7.80 5.89
CA TRP A 20 -0.92 7.51 5.22
C TRP A 20 -2.11 7.64 6.17
N PHE A 21 -1.99 7.08 7.38
CA PHE A 21 -3.03 7.18 8.40
C PHE A 21 -3.31 8.64 8.79
N VAL A 22 -2.26 9.45 8.98
CA VAL A 22 -2.40 10.89 9.27
C VAL A 22 -3.11 11.60 8.12
N LEU A 23 -2.72 11.36 6.87
CA LEU A 23 -3.39 11.93 5.70
C LEU A 23 -4.87 11.50 5.63
N ALA A 24 -5.15 10.22 5.89
CA ALA A 24 -6.50 9.71 5.88
C ALA A 24 -7.36 10.40 6.96
N TRP A 25 -6.81 10.53 8.17
CA TRP A 25 -7.44 11.27 9.26
C TRP A 25 -7.71 12.73 8.90
N MET A 26 -6.73 13.42 8.30
CA MET A 26 -6.88 14.82 7.88
C MET A 26 -8.02 15.00 6.87
N ILE A 27 -8.14 14.10 5.89
CA ILE A 27 -9.23 14.15 4.91
C ILE A 27 -10.57 13.87 5.59
N TRP A 28 -10.61 12.89 6.51
CA TRP A 28 -11.83 12.58 7.26
C TRP A 28 -12.29 13.77 8.11
N ALA A 29 -11.35 14.49 8.73
CA ALA A 29 -11.60 15.63 9.59
C ALA A 29 -11.78 16.97 8.85
N SER A 30 -11.51 17.03 7.53
CA SER A 30 -11.50 18.29 6.77
C SER A 30 -12.89 18.91 6.55
N GLY A 31 -13.96 18.17 6.80
CA GLY A 31 -15.33 18.59 6.49
C GLY A 31 -15.68 18.52 5.00
N GLN A 32 -14.78 18.03 4.15
CA GLN A 32 -15.03 17.88 2.71
C GLN A 32 -15.96 16.70 2.37
N LEU A 33 -16.05 15.70 3.25
CA LEU A 33 -16.94 14.55 3.10
C LEU A 33 -18.33 14.88 3.67
N GLN A 34 -19.13 15.61 2.88
CA GLN A 34 -20.40 16.20 3.34
C GLN A 34 -21.54 15.19 3.43
N THR A 35 -21.61 14.25 2.49
CA THR A 35 -22.68 13.25 2.44
C THR A 35 -22.24 11.89 2.98
N VAL A 36 -23.22 11.05 3.32
CA VAL A 36 -22.96 9.64 3.65
C VAL A 36 -22.32 8.91 2.46
N GLY A 37 -22.73 9.25 1.24
CA GLY A 37 -22.15 8.70 0.00
C GLY A 37 -20.67 9.02 -0.16
N ASP A 38 -20.26 10.25 0.18
CA ASP A 38 -18.85 10.68 0.12
C ASP A 38 -18.00 9.90 1.12
N LYS A 39 -18.50 9.75 2.36
CA LYS A 39 -17.81 8.98 3.41
C LYS A 39 -17.66 7.51 3.03
N MET A 40 -18.71 6.91 2.46
CA MET A 40 -18.67 5.51 2.00
C MET A 40 -17.69 5.33 0.84
N THR A 41 -17.71 6.22 -0.15
CA THR A 41 -16.78 6.20 -1.29
C THR A 41 -15.35 6.37 -0.81
N TYR A 42 -15.13 7.32 0.11
CA TYR A 42 -13.83 7.56 0.71
C TYR A 42 -13.28 6.32 1.40
N LEU A 43 -14.06 5.67 2.27
CA LEU A 43 -13.65 4.44 2.95
C LEU A 43 -13.38 3.30 1.96
N ALA A 44 -14.21 3.17 0.92
CA ALA A 44 -14.09 2.12 -0.09
C ALA A 44 -12.89 2.29 -1.03
N VAL A 45 -12.35 3.50 -1.18
CA VAL A 45 -11.21 3.77 -2.07
C VAL A 45 -9.92 3.90 -1.28
N VAL A 46 -9.91 4.69 -0.21
CA VAL A 46 -8.67 5.07 0.50
C VAL A 46 -8.11 3.92 1.32
N ILE A 47 -8.95 3.19 2.06
CA ILE A 47 -8.47 2.06 2.87
C ILE A 47 -8.02 0.89 1.96
N PRO A 48 -8.83 0.43 0.98
CA PRO A 48 -8.40 -0.64 0.08
C PRO A 48 -7.23 -0.24 -0.82
N GLY A 49 -7.15 1.03 -1.24
CA GLY A 49 -6.04 1.54 -2.05
C GLY A 49 -4.68 1.32 -1.38
N PHE A 50 -4.58 1.63 -0.08
CA PHE A 50 -3.36 1.37 0.69
C PHE A 50 -2.98 -0.12 0.71
N LEU A 51 -3.96 -0.99 0.94
CA LEU A 51 -3.73 -2.43 0.95
C LEU A 51 -3.30 -2.96 -0.42
N VAL A 52 -3.89 -2.47 -1.50
CA VAL A 52 -3.51 -2.85 -2.86
C VAL A 52 -2.06 -2.48 -3.14
N ILE A 53 -1.63 -1.27 -2.77
CA ILE A 53 -0.24 -0.85 -2.94
C ILE A 53 0.66 -1.76 -2.09
N TYR A 54 0.36 -1.97 -0.81
CA TYR A 54 1.16 -2.86 0.04
C TYR A 54 1.30 -4.28 -0.55
N LEU A 55 0.21 -4.87 -1.02
CA LEU A 55 0.21 -6.21 -1.63
C LEU A 55 0.99 -6.25 -2.94
N SER A 56 0.98 -5.17 -3.73
CA SER A 56 1.67 -5.11 -5.03
C SER A 56 3.17 -5.39 -4.93
N GLY A 57 3.84 -5.02 -3.84
CA GLY A 57 5.26 -5.33 -3.63
C GLY A 57 5.53 -6.84 -3.63
N PHE A 58 4.67 -7.62 -2.99
CA PHE A 58 4.79 -9.09 -2.98
C PHE A 58 4.56 -9.68 -4.38
N PHE A 59 3.63 -9.12 -5.16
CA PHE A 59 3.43 -9.51 -6.55
C PHE A 59 4.67 -9.21 -7.41
N ILE A 60 5.26 -8.03 -7.25
CA ILE A 60 6.50 -7.63 -7.96
C ILE A 60 7.63 -8.60 -7.62
N GLU A 61 7.84 -8.89 -6.33
CA GLU A 61 8.88 -9.81 -5.90
C GLU A 61 8.67 -11.22 -6.45
N ARG A 62 7.43 -11.72 -6.40
CA ARG A 62 7.07 -13.04 -6.93
C ARG A 62 7.31 -13.09 -8.44
N TRP A 63 6.93 -12.05 -9.18
CA TRP A 63 7.14 -11.96 -10.63
C TRP A 63 8.64 -11.93 -10.97
N HIS A 64 9.42 -11.14 -10.24
CA HIS A 64 10.87 -11.06 -10.41
C HIS A 64 11.56 -12.42 -10.15
N LYS A 65 11.18 -13.12 -9.06
CA LYS A 65 11.68 -14.47 -8.75
C LYS A 65 11.32 -15.48 -9.85
N LYS A 66 10.11 -15.43 -10.41
CA LYS A 66 9.70 -16.28 -11.53
C LYS A 66 10.58 -16.05 -12.76
N LYS A 67 10.80 -14.79 -13.15
CA LYS A 67 11.67 -14.43 -14.29
C LYS A 67 13.10 -14.94 -14.11
N LYS A 68 13.67 -14.73 -12.92
CA LYS A 68 15.04 -15.19 -12.62
C LYS A 68 15.19 -16.70 -12.67
N LYS A 69 14.16 -17.45 -12.27
CA LYS A 69 14.15 -18.93 -12.37
C LYS A 69 14.05 -19.40 -13.82
N ALA A 70 13.24 -18.74 -14.64
CA ALA A 70 13.07 -19.06 -16.05
C ALA A 70 14.31 -18.76 -16.91
N SER A 71 15.12 -17.77 -16.52
CA SER A 71 16.36 -17.42 -17.24
C SER A 71 17.58 -18.28 -16.87
N MET A 72 17.45 -19.14 -15.86
CA MET A 72 18.50 -20.07 -15.41
C MET A 72 18.22 -21.52 -15.81
N GLY A 73 17.09 -21.78 -16.48
CA GLY A 73 16.67 -23.09 -16.96
C GLY A 73 16.87 -23.24 -18.46
#